data_AF-A0A3D0Y334-F1
#
_entry.id   AF-A0A3D0Y334-F1
#
_cell.length_a   1.000
_cell.length_b   1.000
_cell.length_c   1.000
_cell.angle_alpha   90.00
_cell.angle_beta   90.00
_cell.angle_gamma   90.00
#
_symmetry.space_group_name_H-M   'P 1'
#
loop_
_entity.id
_entity.type
_entity.pdbx_description
1 polymer ?
#
loop_
_entity_poly.entity_id
_entity_poly.type
_entity_poly.pdbx_seq_one_letter_code
_entity_poly.pdbx_strand_id
1 'polypeptide(L)'
;MKDKKIIVGSIFGVVVIALLVVTLFFFANKTQTKQAVSTDNPTDIVLDFYGDWSNAVQSTSTNPYQEGLAKTPILSKTLRDRLLATPENPEIDPVLCQNIPPTKVSSRTIIEEADTIQILVMSKEPIQTGQAVFMLSRLDDGWYIDDILCAQGESGTPGEFSFAHEGGLFKSVSDQSLPDQEYWSILYIQDAKMYTARLLFTADSMCTNLAGTEAVCNPDQFTETKVQVRGEMSENGVTVQQLSFN
;
A
#
# COMPACT_ATOMS: atom_id res chain seq x y z
N MET A 1 80.68 28.78 8.59
CA MET A 1 79.58 28.64 7.60
C MET A 1 78.91 27.28 7.77
N LYS A 2 78.01 27.09 8.74
CA LYS A 2 77.27 25.83 8.85
C LYS A 2 75.91 25.88 9.56
N ASP A 3 75.31 27.05 9.79
CA ASP A 3 74.06 27.12 10.60
C ASP A 3 72.89 27.85 9.90
N LYS A 4 72.69 27.63 8.59
CA LYS A 4 71.55 28.23 7.86
C LYS A 4 70.60 27.24 7.18
N LYS A 5 70.79 25.92 7.34
CA LYS A 5 69.98 24.90 6.63
C LYS A 5 68.79 24.33 7.40
N ILE A 6 68.61 24.65 8.69
CA ILE A 6 67.57 24.01 9.53
C ILE A 6 66.24 24.82 9.53
N ILE A 7 66.26 26.10 9.17
CA ILE A 7 65.07 26.97 9.31
C ILE A 7 64.05 26.79 8.16
N VAL A 8 64.50 26.31 6.99
CA VAL A 8 63.62 26.22 5.80
C VAL A 8 62.66 25.02 5.85
N GLY A 9 63.02 23.93 6.54
CA GLY A 9 62.16 22.73 6.63
C GLY A 9 60.95 22.88 7.55
N SER A 10 61.02 23.78 8.54
CA SER A 10 59.96 23.93 9.55
C SER A 10 58.76 24.75 9.03
N ILE A 11 59.01 25.73 8.15
CA ILE A 11 57.96 26.57 7.56
C ILE A 11 57.07 25.75 6.59
N PHE A 12 57.67 24.83 5.83
CA PHE A 12 56.93 24.00 4.88
C PHE A 12 55.96 23.03 5.57
N GLY A 13 56.34 22.47 6.72
CA GLY A 13 55.46 21.59 7.51
C GLY A 13 54.21 22.30 8.04
N VAL A 14 54.35 23.54 8.50
CA VAL A 14 53.22 24.32 9.03
C VAL A 14 52.23 24.69 7.91
N VAL A 15 52.73 25.03 6.72
CA VAL A 15 51.88 25.37 5.57
C VAL A 15 51.07 24.17 5.08
N VAL A 16 51.65 22.97 5.05
CA VAL A 16 50.95 21.74 4.64
C VAL A 16 49.86 21.35 5.64
N ILE A 17 50.13 21.48 6.94
CA ILE A 17 49.14 21.21 7.99
C ILE A 17 47.99 22.23 7.91
N ALA A 18 48.28 23.52 7.71
CA ALA A 18 47.25 24.55 7.55
C ALA A 18 46.35 24.29 6.32
N LEU A 19 46.94 23.88 5.20
CA LEU A 19 46.18 23.50 3.98
C LEU A 19 45.31 22.26 4.19
N LEU A 20 45.79 21.26 4.94
CA LEU A 20 45.00 20.07 5.28
C LEU A 20 43.83 20.40 6.21
N VAL A 21 44.03 21.28 7.19
CA VAL A 21 42.96 21.70 8.09
C VAL A 21 41.90 22.52 7.34
N VAL A 22 42.30 23.42 6.44
CA VAL A 22 41.35 24.22 5.64
C VAL A 22 40.56 23.33 4.67
N THR A 23 41.21 22.37 4.02
CA THR A 23 40.50 21.43 3.13
C THR A 23 39.54 20.52 3.91
N LEU A 24 39.94 19.98 5.06
CA LEU A 24 39.03 19.22 5.94
C LEU A 24 37.84 20.04 6.44
N PHE A 25 38.05 21.33 6.77
CA PHE A 25 36.97 22.21 7.21
C PHE A 25 35.97 22.52 6.10
N PHE A 26 36.44 22.68 4.85
CA PHE A 26 35.55 22.88 3.69
C PHE A 26 34.77 21.62 3.32
N PHE A 27 35.32 20.41 3.52
CA PHE A 27 34.59 19.17 3.26
C PHE A 27 33.56 18.81 4.35
N ALA A 28 33.74 19.31 5.59
CA ALA A 28 32.80 19.06 6.69
C ALA A 28 31.51 19.90 6.59
N ASN A 29 31.56 21.07 5.96
CA ASN A 29 30.39 21.92 5.72
C ASN A 29 29.65 21.50 4.44
N LYS A 30 29.27 20.22 4.31
CA LYS A 30 28.24 19.84 3.34
C LYS A 30 26.95 20.52 3.77
N THR A 31 26.51 21.51 2.98
CA THR A 31 25.22 22.17 3.10
C THR A 31 24.14 21.10 3.22
N GLN A 32 23.60 20.89 4.42
CA GLN A 32 22.43 20.04 4.58
C GLN A 32 21.31 20.75 3.84
N THR A 33 20.83 20.15 2.76
CA THR A 33 19.66 20.63 2.04
C THR A 33 18.51 20.69 3.05
N LYS A 34 17.93 21.88 3.26
CA LYS A 34 16.78 22.03 4.15
C LYS A 34 15.68 21.06 3.67
N GLN A 35 15.08 20.30 4.60
CA GLN A 35 13.96 19.42 4.30
C GLN A 35 12.82 20.26 3.71
N ALA A 36 12.31 19.88 2.54
CA ALA A 36 11.14 20.54 1.98
C ALA A 36 9.88 19.99 2.66
N VAL A 37 8.90 20.87 2.82
CA VAL A 37 7.60 20.57 3.40
C VAL A 37 6.52 21.10 2.47
N SER A 38 5.33 20.49 2.50
CA SER A 38 4.12 20.99 1.85
C SER A 38 3.10 21.41 2.90
N THR A 39 2.38 22.49 2.63
CA THR A 39 1.27 22.99 3.46
C THR A 39 -0.09 22.43 3.02
N ASP A 40 -0.11 21.54 2.02
CA ASP A 40 -1.32 20.90 1.52
C ASP A 40 -1.89 19.88 2.52
N ASN A 41 -3.06 19.33 2.22
CA ASN A 41 -3.63 18.25 3.03
C ASN A 41 -2.68 17.03 3.02
N PRO A 42 -2.36 16.43 4.19
CA PRO A 42 -1.53 15.23 4.28
C PRO A 42 -1.96 14.07 3.36
N THR A 43 -3.28 13.88 3.17
CA THR A 43 -3.81 12.85 2.27
C THR A 43 -3.52 13.15 0.81
N ASP A 44 -3.62 14.41 0.41
CA ASP A 44 -3.31 14.82 -0.97
C ASP A 44 -1.80 14.66 -1.23
N ILE A 45 -0.95 15.07 -0.29
CA ILE A 45 0.52 14.88 -0.38
C ILE A 45 0.87 13.40 -0.62
N VAL A 46 0.24 12.48 0.12
CA VAL A 46 0.45 11.04 -0.02
C VAL A 46 -0.08 10.52 -1.34
N LEU A 47 -1.32 10.87 -1.71
CA LEU A 47 -1.95 10.35 -2.91
C LEU A 47 -1.29 10.86 -4.19
N ASP A 48 -0.81 12.10 -4.21
CA ASP A 48 -0.05 12.66 -5.33
C ASP A 48 1.28 11.92 -5.50
N PHE A 49 2.07 11.79 -4.42
CA PHE A 49 3.34 11.06 -4.48
C PHE A 49 3.15 9.57 -4.85
N TYR A 50 2.16 8.91 -4.25
CA TYR A 50 1.83 7.50 -4.55
C TYR A 50 1.36 7.35 -6.01
N GLY A 51 0.55 8.28 -6.50
CA GLY A 51 0.04 8.30 -7.87
C GLY A 51 1.17 8.44 -8.88
N ASP A 52 2.06 9.43 -8.69
CA ASP A 52 3.25 9.62 -9.52
C ASP A 52 4.13 8.36 -9.53
N TRP A 53 4.37 7.78 -8.36
CA TRP A 53 5.14 6.54 -8.25
C TRP A 53 4.46 5.37 -8.99
N SER A 54 3.17 5.14 -8.75
CA SER A 54 2.41 4.06 -9.40
C SER A 54 2.41 4.21 -10.93
N ASN A 55 2.23 5.43 -11.42
CA ASN A 55 2.28 5.73 -12.86
C ASN A 55 3.66 5.42 -13.45
N ALA A 56 4.74 5.81 -12.76
CA ALA A 56 6.11 5.54 -13.19
C ALA A 56 6.44 4.03 -13.19
N VAL A 57 5.92 3.24 -12.24
CA VAL A 57 6.08 1.77 -12.25
C VAL A 57 5.30 1.12 -13.40
N GLN A 58 4.13 1.64 -13.74
CA GLN A 58 3.29 1.11 -14.83
C GLN A 58 3.79 1.50 -16.23
N SER A 59 4.66 2.49 -16.33
CA SER A 59 5.25 2.95 -17.59
C SER A 59 6.20 1.92 -18.18
N THR A 60 6.15 1.72 -19.50
CA THR A 60 7.09 0.85 -20.23
C THR A 60 8.40 1.55 -20.58
N SER A 61 8.50 2.86 -20.32
CA SER A 61 9.59 3.72 -20.81
C SER A 61 10.34 4.46 -19.71
N THR A 62 9.80 4.43 -18.48
CA THR A 62 10.37 5.12 -17.32
C THR A 62 10.30 4.20 -16.10
N ASN A 63 11.06 4.53 -15.06
CA ASN A 63 10.89 3.94 -13.74
C ASN A 63 10.97 5.04 -12.66
N PRO A 64 10.42 4.83 -11.46
CA PRO A 64 10.36 5.88 -10.42
C PRO A 64 11.73 6.44 -10.02
N TYR A 65 12.77 5.61 -10.07
CA TYR A 65 14.13 6.00 -9.72
C TYR A 65 14.77 6.91 -10.78
N GLN A 66 14.52 6.63 -12.06
CA GLN A 66 14.97 7.41 -13.20
C GLN A 66 14.23 8.75 -13.29
N GLU A 67 12.93 8.76 -12.99
CA GLU A 67 12.12 9.99 -12.88
C GLU A 67 12.53 10.85 -11.68
N GLY A 68 13.35 10.31 -10.78
CA GLY A 68 13.83 11.03 -9.61
C GLY A 68 12.81 11.12 -8.47
N LEU A 69 11.75 10.31 -8.51
CA LEU A 69 10.72 10.27 -7.46
C LEU A 69 11.32 9.87 -6.11
N ALA A 70 12.27 8.93 -6.12
CA ALA A 70 13.06 8.53 -4.93
C ALA A 70 13.99 9.64 -4.40
N LYS A 71 14.14 10.76 -5.12
CA LYS A 71 14.95 11.92 -4.73
C LYS A 71 14.10 13.16 -4.43
N THR A 72 12.78 13.03 -4.47
CA THR A 72 11.89 14.18 -4.25
C THR A 72 12.16 14.81 -2.89
N PRO A 73 12.11 16.14 -2.82
CA PRO A 73 12.51 16.85 -1.60
C PRO A 73 11.47 16.69 -0.48
N ILE A 74 10.22 16.28 -0.80
CA ILE A 74 9.15 16.00 0.16
C ILE A 74 9.38 14.73 1.00
N LEU A 75 10.24 13.82 0.55
CA LEU A 75 10.64 12.64 1.32
C LEU A 75 11.66 13.06 2.38
N SER A 76 11.74 12.34 3.51
CA SER A 76 12.86 12.52 4.43
C SER A 76 14.18 12.10 3.80
N LYS A 77 15.30 12.58 4.33
CA LYS A 77 16.63 12.13 3.88
C LYS A 77 16.78 10.61 4.07
N THR A 78 16.34 10.09 5.22
CA THR A 78 16.41 8.66 5.54
C THR A 78 15.62 7.82 4.54
N LEU A 79 14.40 8.25 4.22
CA LEU A 79 13.55 7.56 3.25
C LEU A 79 14.15 7.59 1.84
N ARG A 80 14.65 8.75 1.38
CA ARG A 80 15.37 8.84 0.10
C ARG A 80 16.55 7.88 0.03
N ASP A 81 17.40 7.89 1.05
CA ASP A 81 18.58 7.02 1.09
C ASP A 81 18.18 5.54 1.05
N ARG A 82 17.09 5.15 1.74
CA ARG A 82 16.56 3.79 1.72
C ARG A 82 16.01 3.40 0.35
N LEU A 83 15.19 4.25 -0.27
CA LEU A 83 14.64 3.98 -1.60
C LEU A 83 15.76 3.84 -2.62
N LEU A 84 16.76 4.72 -2.60
CA LEU A 84 17.92 4.65 -3.50
C LEU A 84 18.82 3.42 -3.28
N ALA A 85 18.76 2.80 -2.10
CA ALA A 85 19.46 1.54 -1.80
C ALA A 85 18.64 0.30 -2.22
N THR A 86 17.39 0.46 -2.64
CA THR A 86 16.54 -0.65 -3.08
C THR A 86 16.99 -1.12 -4.48
N PRO A 87 17.02 -2.44 -4.75
CA PRO A 87 17.27 -2.94 -6.10
C PRO A 87 16.27 -2.35 -7.11
N GLU A 88 16.67 -2.16 -8.37
CA GLU A 88 15.80 -1.55 -9.39
C GLU A 88 14.49 -2.32 -9.62
N ASN A 89 14.48 -3.64 -9.41
CA ASN A 89 13.33 -4.51 -9.58
C ASN A 89 13.13 -5.40 -8.34
N PRO A 90 12.63 -4.85 -7.23
CA PRO A 90 12.33 -5.65 -6.05
C PRO A 90 11.09 -6.52 -6.32
N GLU A 91 10.98 -7.67 -5.65
CA GLU A 91 9.79 -8.54 -5.75
C GLU A 91 8.52 -7.84 -5.23
N ILE A 92 8.68 -6.99 -4.21
CA ILE A 92 7.64 -6.12 -3.66
C ILE A 92 8.16 -4.69 -3.76
N ASP A 93 7.40 -3.81 -4.42
CA ASP A 93 7.76 -2.39 -4.52
C ASP A 93 7.72 -1.74 -3.12
N PRO A 94 8.77 -1.00 -2.69
CA PRO A 94 8.88 -0.46 -1.34
C PRO A 94 7.95 0.73 -1.04
N VAL A 95 7.33 1.31 -2.06
CA VAL A 95 6.38 2.43 -1.94
C VAL A 95 4.95 1.94 -2.13
N LEU A 96 4.70 1.11 -3.14
CA LEU A 96 3.38 0.53 -3.40
C LEU A 96 3.04 -0.59 -2.41
N CYS A 97 4.08 -1.23 -1.85
CA CYS A 97 3.99 -2.39 -0.96
C CYS A 97 3.26 -3.58 -1.58
N GLN A 98 3.37 -3.71 -2.90
CA GLN A 98 2.67 -4.67 -3.75
C GLN A 98 3.61 -5.16 -4.86
N ASN A 99 3.32 -6.33 -5.42
CA ASN A 99 4.05 -6.91 -6.56
C ASN A 99 3.40 -6.56 -7.91
N ILE A 100 2.13 -6.15 -7.89
CA ILE A 100 1.40 -5.66 -9.07
C ILE A 100 0.99 -4.20 -8.78
N PRO A 101 1.35 -3.22 -9.62
CA PRO A 101 0.94 -1.84 -9.41
C PRO A 101 -0.59 -1.70 -9.47
N PRO A 102 -1.22 -0.97 -8.54
CA PRO A 102 -2.66 -0.79 -8.55
C PRO A 102 -3.07 0.31 -9.53
N THR A 103 -4.17 0.09 -10.24
CA THR A 103 -4.81 1.10 -11.11
C THR A 103 -5.80 1.98 -10.35
N LYS A 104 -6.27 1.50 -9.19
CA LYS A 104 -7.18 2.23 -8.31
C LYS A 104 -6.82 1.97 -6.86
N VAL A 105 -6.78 3.04 -6.08
CA VAL A 105 -6.48 2.97 -4.65
C VAL A 105 -7.52 3.71 -3.83
N SER A 106 -7.51 3.45 -2.54
CA SER A 106 -8.20 4.26 -1.52
C SER A 106 -7.24 4.54 -0.38
N SER A 107 -7.40 5.68 0.29
CA SER A 107 -6.65 6.01 1.48
C SER A 107 -7.55 6.23 2.70
N ARG A 108 -6.96 6.09 3.89
CA ARG A 108 -7.57 6.53 5.15
C ARG A 108 -6.50 6.93 6.16
N THR A 109 -6.79 7.93 6.98
CA THR A 109 -5.94 8.28 8.12
C THR A 109 -6.12 7.25 9.24
N ILE A 110 -5.02 6.70 9.75
CA ILE A 110 -5.03 5.74 10.88
C ILE A 110 -4.71 6.48 12.19
N ILE A 111 -3.73 7.39 12.15
CA ILE A 111 -3.28 8.18 13.30
C ILE A 111 -3.18 9.64 12.86
N GLU A 112 -3.70 10.54 13.69
CA GLU A 112 -3.60 11.98 13.50
C GLU A 112 -3.23 12.64 14.83
N GLU A 113 -1.98 13.06 14.94
CA GLU A 113 -1.44 13.80 16.07
C GLU A 113 -0.94 15.18 15.61
N ALA A 114 -0.56 16.04 16.55
CA ALA A 114 -0.18 17.43 16.24
C ALA A 114 1.01 17.53 15.25
N ASP A 115 1.98 16.62 15.38
CA ASP A 115 3.23 16.63 14.63
C ASP A 115 3.46 15.37 13.79
N THR A 116 2.56 14.38 13.87
CA THR A 116 2.66 13.13 13.11
C THR A 116 1.31 12.68 12.57
N ILE A 117 1.30 12.15 11.36
CA ILE A 117 0.10 11.60 10.71
C ILE A 117 0.47 10.28 10.04
N GLN A 118 -0.38 9.28 10.15
CA GLN A 118 -0.24 8.03 9.42
C GLN A 118 -1.42 7.81 8.48
N ILE A 119 -1.11 7.56 7.21
CA ILE A 119 -2.10 7.34 6.16
C ILE A 119 -1.88 5.96 5.56
N LEU A 120 -2.93 5.14 5.59
CA LEU A 120 -2.97 3.85 4.91
C LEU A 120 -3.40 4.05 3.47
N VAL A 121 -2.68 3.47 2.52
CA VAL A 121 -3.06 3.36 1.11
C VAL A 121 -3.27 1.88 0.76
N MET A 122 -4.43 1.59 0.21
CA MET A 122 -4.88 0.23 -0.13
C MET A 122 -5.24 0.15 -1.61
N SER A 123 -4.87 -0.95 -2.27
CA SER A 123 -5.36 -1.22 -3.62
C SER A 123 -6.84 -1.59 -3.62
N LYS A 124 -7.58 -1.04 -4.57
CA LYS A 124 -8.94 -1.48 -4.93
C LYS A 124 -8.93 -2.33 -6.18
N GLU A 125 -8.00 -2.11 -7.11
CA GLU A 125 -7.90 -2.82 -8.38
C GLU A 125 -6.42 -2.98 -8.82
N PRO A 126 -5.90 -4.21 -8.97
CA PRO A 126 -6.46 -5.46 -8.44
C PRO A 126 -6.41 -5.47 -6.91
N ILE A 127 -7.37 -6.15 -6.26
CA ILE A 127 -7.35 -6.30 -4.80
C ILE A 127 -6.10 -7.10 -4.39
N GLN A 128 -5.32 -6.54 -3.46
CA GLN A 128 -4.08 -7.12 -2.96
C GLN A 128 -4.01 -6.97 -1.44
N THR A 129 -3.30 -7.90 -0.78
CA THR A 129 -3.14 -7.90 0.67
C THR A 129 -2.10 -6.86 1.14
N GLY A 130 -1.15 -6.52 0.28
CA GLY A 130 -0.13 -5.51 0.57
C GLY A 130 -0.73 -4.10 0.67
N GLN A 131 -0.38 -3.39 1.74
CA GLN A 131 -0.83 -2.03 2.02
C GLN A 131 0.37 -1.16 2.37
N ALA A 132 0.36 0.09 1.90
CA ALA A 132 1.41 1.06 2.22
C ALA A 132 0.93 1.99 3.34
N VAL A 133 1.74 2.13 4.40
CA VAL A 133 1.50 3.07 5.49
C VAL A 133 2.48 4.21 5.36
N PHE A 134 1.99 5.37 4.97
CA PHE A 134 2.76 6.61 4.89
C PHE A 134 2.78 7.28 6.25
N MET A 135 3.97 7.57 6.73
CA MET A 135 4.18 8.35 7.95
C MET A 135 4.63 9.75 7.55
N LEU A 136 3.85 10.75 7.93
CA LEU A 136 4.19 12.15 7.72
C LEU A 136 4.58 12.76 9.06
N SER A 137 5.61 13.61 9.00
CA SER A 137 6.06 14.39 10.14
C SER A 137 5.94 15.87 9.81
N ARG A 138 5.61 16.66 10.81
CA ARG A 138 5.50 18.11 10.67
C ARG A 138 6.87 18.76 10.88
N LEU A 139 7.19 19.75 10.05
CA LEU A 139 8.34 20.61 10.24
C LEU A 139 7.97 22.04 9.84
N ASP A 140 8.25 22.99 10.72
CA ASP A 140 7.76 24.37 10.60
C ASP A 140 6.23 24.40 10.40
N ASP A 141 5.74 24.91 9.28
CA ASP A 141 4.32 25.06 8.94
C ASP A 141 3.79 23.98 7.97
N GLY A 142 4.60 22.99 7.59
CA GLY A 142 4.22 21.96 6.62
C GLY A 142 4.54 20.53 7.02
N TRP A 143 4.16 19.62 6.13
CA TRP A 143 4.33 18.17 6.23
C TRP A 143 5.35 17.65 5.23
N TYR A 144 6.05 16.59 5.61
CA TYR A 144 6.90 15.84 4.70
C TYR A 144 6.70 14.34 4.97
N ILE A 145 6.96 13.49 3.98
CA ILE A 145 6.84 12.04 4.11
C ILE A 145 8.10 11.54 4.81
N ASP A 146 7.97 11.19 6.08
CA ASP A 146 9.08 10.75 6.92
C ASP A 146 9.50 9.31 6.62
N ASP A 147 8.50 8.43 6.49
CA ASP A 147 8.69 7.00 6.25
C ASP A 147 7.50 6.40 5.46
N ILE A 148 7.74 5.23 4.88
CA ILE A 148 6.74 4.36 4.23
C ILE A 148 6.99 2.95 4.74
N LEU A 149 5.97 2.32 5.32
CA LEU A 149 6.04 0.96 5.81
C LEU A 149 5.09 0.06 5.01
N CYS A 150 5.55 -1.15 4.70
CA CYS A 150 4.70 -2.16 4.11
C CYS A 150 4.03 -2.98 5.20
N ALA A 151 2.71 -2.88 5.26
CA ALA A 151 1.87 -3.73 6.07
C ALA A 151 1.21 -4.78 5.18
N GLN A 152 1.06 -5.98 5.70
CA GLN A 152 0.02 -6.85 5.19
C GLN A 152 -1.27 -6.39 5.84
N GLY A 153 -2.29 -6.09 5.05
CA GLY A 153 -3.63 -6.00 5.58
C GLY A 153 -3.96 -7.25 6.37
N GLU A 154 -4.94 -7.17 7.26
CA GLU A 154 -5.63 -8.36 7.75
C GLU A 154 -6.36 -8.99 6.56
N SER A 155 -5.63 -9.63 5.64
CA SER A 155 -6.10 -10.87 5.05
C SER A 155 -6.07 -11.84 6.21
N GLY A 156 -7.23 -12.04 6.82
CA GLY A 156 -7.41 -12.88 8.00
C GLY A 156 -6.70 -14.18 7.75
N THR A 157 -6.14 -14.75 8.80
CA THR A 157 -5.47 -16.05 8.67
C THR A 157 -6.34 -16.98 7.82
N PRO A 158 -5.79 -17.78 6.89
CA PRO A 158 -6.61 -18.71 6.10
C PRO A 158 -7.53 -19.51 7.03
N GLY A 159 -8.84 -19.19 7.03
CA GLY A 159 -9.83 -19.70 7.98
C GLY A 159 -10.57 -18.66 8.83
N GLU A 160 -10.01 -17.48 9.12
CA GLU A 160 -10.63 -16.45 9.97
C GLU A 160 -11.71 -15.64 9.23
N PHE A 161 -11.58 -15.52 7.91
CA PHE A 161 -12.65 -15.05 7.03
C PHE A 161 -13.35 -16.19 6.28
N SER A 162 -13.23 -17.44 6.76
CA SER A 162 -14.00 -18.53 6.20
C SER A 162 -15.48 -18.31 6.48
N PHE A 163 -16.25 -18.09 5.42
CA PHE A 163 -17.69 -18.09 5.47
C PHE A 163 -18.16 -19.53 5.25
N ALA A 164 -18.88 -20.10 6.21
CA ALA A 164 -19.45 -21.44 6.09
C ALA A 164 -20.81 -21.48 6.79
N HIS A 165 -21.87 -21.17 6.04
CA HIS A 165 -23.21 -21.09 6.59
C HIS A 165 -24.24 -21.80 5.71
N GLU A 166 -25.25 -22.35 6.36
CA GLU A 166 -26.47 -22.83 5.72
C GLU A 166 -27.56 -21.76 5.85
N GLY A 167 -28.34 -21.56 4.81
CA GLY A 167 -29.36 -20.50 4.79
C GLY A 167 -30.27 -20.55 3.57
N GLY A 168 -31.16 -19.57 3.46
CA GLY A 168 -31.98 -19.35 2.27
C GLY A 168 -31.24 -18.49 1.25
N LEU A 169 -31.06 -19.01 0.05
CA LEU A 169 -30.62 -18.25 -1.12
C LEU A 169 -31.80 -17.45 -1.65
N PHE A 170 -31.63 -16.15 -1.84
CA PHE A 170 -32.68 -15.26 -2.37
C PHE A 170 -32.09 -14.18 -3.25
N LYS A 171 -32.89 -13.66 -4.19
CA LYS A 171 -32.44 -12.58 -5.08
C LYS A 171 -32.75 -11.24 -4.42
N SER A 172 -31.72 -10.49 -4.07
CA SER A 172 -31.87 -9.14 -3.51
C SER A 172 -31.95 -8.13 -4.64
N VAL A 173 -32.93 -7.23 -4.57
CA VAL A 173 -32.97 -6.02 -5.39
C VAL A 173 -32.23 -4.94 -4.61
N SER A 174 -31.22 -4.31 -5.21
CA SER A 174 -30.48 -3.24 -4.55
C SER A 174 -31.41 -2.09 -4.16
N ASP A 175 -31.05 -1.38 -3.09
CA ASP A 175 -31.64 -0.08 -2.75
C ASP A 175 -31.71 0.81 -4.00
N GLN A 176 -32.79 1.58 -4.12
CA GLN A 176 -33.22 2.29 -5.34
C GLN A 176 -32.22 3.34 -5.86
N SER A 177 -31.11 3.54 -5.17
CA SER A 177 -30.04 4.48 -5.51
C SER A 177 -29.07 3.99 -6.59
N LEU A 178 -29.08 2.70 -6.95
CA LEU A 178 -28.24 2.15 -8.02
C LEU A 178 -29.12 1.37 -9.01
N PRO A 179 -29.23 1.79 -10.28
CA PRO A 179 -29.98 1.06 -11.28
C PRO A 179 -29.21 -0.21 -11.67
N ASP A 180 -29.94 -1.34 -11.71
CA ASP A 180 -29.58 -2.56 -12.45
C ASP A 180 -28.56 -3.56 -11.86
N GLN A 181 -28.43 -3.71 -10.54
CA GLN A 181 -27.70 -4.86 -9.99
C GLN A 181 -28.56 -5.71 -9.05
N GLU A 182 -29.27 -6.68 -9.64
CA GLU A 182 -29.79 -7.82 -8.88
C GLU A 182 -28.60 -8.71 -8.48
N TYR A 183 -28.49 -9.03 -7.19
CA TYR A 183 -27.48 -9.94 -6.68
C TYR A 183 -28.10 -11.04 -5.84
N TRP A 184 -27.44 -12.20 -5.83
CA TRP A 184 -27.80 -13.29 -4.93
C TRP A 184 -27.26 -13.02 -3.53
N SER A 185 -28.09 -13.27 -2.54
CA SER A 185 -27.73 -13.17 -1.12
C SER A 185 -28.12 -14.45 -0.39
N ILE A 186 -27.47 -14.70 0.74
CA ILE A 186 -27.85 -15.75 1.68
C ILE A 186 -28.43 -15.13 2.96
N LEU A 187 -29.60 -15.60 3.38
CA LEU A 187 -30.22 -15.32 4.66
C LEU A 187 -29.91 -16.48 5.61
N TYR A 188 -29.15 -16.23 6.66
CA TYR A 188 -28.71 -17.28 7.58
C TYR A 188 -28.88 -16.85 9.04
N ILE A 189 -28.85 -17.82 9.94
CA ILE A 189 -28.97 -17.59 11.39
C ILE A 189 -27.63 -17.91 12.05
N GLN A 190 -27.14 -16.98 12.87
CA GLN A 190 -25.96 -17.16 13.70
C GLN A 190 -26.25 -16.55 15.08
N ASP A 191 -25.93 -17.25 16.17
CA ASP A 191 -26.17 -16.77 17.54
C ASP A 191 -27.61 -16.25 17.77
N ALA A 192 -28.60 -16.99 17.25
CA ALA A 192 -30.02 -16.66 17.30
C ALA A 192 -30.42 -15.31 16.64
N LYS A 193 -29.55 -14.73 15.81
CA LYS A 193 -29.82 -13.53 15.01
C LYS A 193 -29.81 -13.87 13.52
N MET A 194 -30.61 -13.13 12.76
CA MET A 194 -30.71 -13.27 11.31
C MET A 194 -29.76 -12.30 10.62
N TYR A 195 -28.98 -12.82 9.68
CA TYR A 195 -27.98 -12.09 8.92
C TYR A 195 -28.19 -12.28 7.43
N THR A 196 -27.76 -11.29 6.64
CA THR A 196 -27.75 -11.35 5.19
C THR A 196 -26.34 -11.09 4.68
N ALA A 197 -25.85 -11.92 3.76
CA ALA A 197 -24.59 -11.67 3.06
C ALA A 197 -24.79 -11.75 1.55
N ARG A 198 -24.22 -10.77 0.83
CA ARG A 198 -24.14 -10.79 -0.64
C ARG A 198 -23.19 -11.89 -1.09
N LEU A 199 -23.54 -12.61 -2.15
CA LEU A 199 -22.70 -13.62 -2.77
C LEU A 199 -22.03 -13.06 -4.03
N LEU A 200 -20.72 -13.25 -4.13
CA LEU A 200 -19.88 -12.85 -5.27
C LEU A 200 -19.38 -14.13 -5.94
N PHE A 201 -19.82 -14.38 -7.18
CA PHE A 201 -19.43 -15.57 -7.95
C PHE A 201 -18.30 -15.22 -8.91
N THR A 202 -17.33 -16.12 -9.03
CA THR A 202 -16.21 -16.05 -9.98
C THR A 202 -16.25 -17.25 -10.92
N ALA A 203 -15.34 -17.30 -11.89
CA ALA A 203 -15.19 -18.46 -12.77
C ALA A 203 -14.77 -19.75 -12.02
N ASP A 204 -14.26 -19.61 -10.79
CA ASP A 204 -13.79 -20.71 -9.94
C ASP A 204 -14.84 -21.15 -8.90
N SER A 205 -15.99 -20.46 -8.82
CA SER A 205 -17.06 -20.83 -7.90
C SER A 205 -17.70 -22.16 -8.32
N MET A 206 -17.68 -23.15 -7.44
CA MET A 206 -18.24 -24.49 -7.70
C MET A 206 -19.61 -24.66 -7.05
N CYS A 207 -20.55 -25.24 -7.78
CA CYS A 207 -21.91 -25.50 -7.34
C CYS A 207 -22.20 -27.00 -7.36
N THR A 208 -22.73 -27.53 -6.25
CA THR A 208 -23.21 -28.92 -6.13
C THR A 208 -24.73 -28.94 -6.18
N ASN A 209 -25.30 -29.54 -7.23
CA ASN A 209 -26.76 -29.64 -7.36
C ASN A 209 -27.37 -30.69 -6.40
N LEU A 210 -28.70 -30.79 -6.38
CA LEU A 210 -29.44 -31.77 -5.55
C LEU A 210 -29.09 -33.24 -5.86
N ALA A 211 -28.54 -33.52 -7.04
CA ALA A 211 -28.06 -34.84 -7.42
C ALA A 211 -26.60 -35.10 -7.01
N GLY A 212 -25.96 -34.16 -6.29
CA GLY A 212 -24.56 -34.25 -5.88
C GLY A 212 -23.55 -34.00 -6.99
N THR A 213 -23.98 -33.53 -8.17
CA THR A 213 -23.08 -33.23 -9.28
C THR A 213 -22.49 -31.83 -9.12
N GLU A 214 -21.17 -31.73 -9.25
CA GLU A 214 -20.43 -30.47 -9.18
C GLU A 214 -20.21 -29.88 -10.57
N ALA A 215 -20.43 -28.58 -10.70
CA ALA A 215 -20.13 -27.79 -11.90
C ALA A 215 -19.81 -26.35 -11.51
N VAL A 216 -19.23 -25.56 -12.43
CA VAL A 216 -19.08 -24.12 -12.21
C VAL A 216 -20.46 -23.49 -12.00
N CYS A 217 -20.58 -22.63 -11.00
CA CYS A 217 -21.82 -21.94 -10.67
C CYS A 217 -22.30 -21.06 -11.84
N ASN A 218 -23.60 -21.16 -12.16
CA ASN A 218 -24.27 -20.26 -13.09
C ASN A 218 -25.42 -19.52 -12.38
N PRO A 219 -25.17 -18.31 -11.84
CA PRO A 219 -26.15 -17.58 -11.05
C PRO A 219 -27.44 -17.23 -11.80
N ASP A 220 -27.43 -17.19 -13.13
CA ASP A 220 -28.62 -16.91 -13.94
C ASP A 220 -29.64 -18.06 -13.90
N GLN A 221 -29.21 -19.25 -13.46
CA GLN A 221 -30.06 -20.46 -13.36
C GLN A 221 -30.56 -20.73 -11.94
N PHE A 222 -30.18 -19.89 -10.98
CA PHE A 222 -30.55 -20.11 -9.59
C PHE A 222 -32.03 -19.81 -9.33
N THR A 223 -32.55 -20.49 -8.32
CA THR A 223 -33.89 -20.26 -7.78
C THR A 223 -33.78 -20.12 -6.27
N GLU A 224 -34.73 -19.44 -5.66
CA GLU A 224 -34.73 -19.26 -4.21
C GLU A 224 -34.94 -20.60 -3.52
N THR A 225 -33.96 -21.01 -2.72
CA THR A 225 -33.93 -22.34 -2.11
C THR A 225 -32.96 -22.36 -0.93
N LYS A 226 -32.93 -23.46 -0.19
CA LYS A 226 -31.96 -23.66 0.88
C LYS A 226 -30.61 -24.09 0.29
N VAL A 227 -29.54 -23.49 0.79
CA VAL A 227 -28.18 -23.77 0.34
C VAL A 227 -27.21 -23.81 1.51
N GLN A 228 -26.08 -24.48 1.30
CA GLN A 228 -24.87 -24.32 2.10
C GLN A 228 -23.83 -23.58 1.28
N VAL A 229 -23.29 -22.49 1.81
CA VAL A 229 -22.27 -21.67 1.13
C VAL A 229 -20.96 -21.75 1.90
N ARG A 230 -19.87 -21.98 1.17
CA ARG A 230 -18.49 -21.86 1.62
C ARG A 230 -17.76 -20.84 0.78
N GLY A 231 -17.03 -19.93 1.42
CA GLY A 231 -16.31 -18.88 0.72
C GLY A 231 -15.46 -18.03 1.65
N GLU A 232 -15.04 -16.89 1.13
CA GLU A 232 -14.24 -15.90 1.86
C GLU A 232 -15.07 -14.63 2.05
N MET A 233 -15.26 -14.23 3.31
CA MET A 233 -15.97 -13.00 3.66
C MET A 233 -15.07 -11.78 3.43
N SER A 234 -15.62 -10.75 2.79
CA SER A 234 -14.99 -9.44 2.62
C SER A 234 -15.98 -8.32 2.94
N GLU A 235 -15.52 -7.07 2.95
CA GLU A 235 -16.39 -5.89 3.09
C GLU A 235 -17.49 -5.82 2.00
N ASN A 236 -17.25 -6.43 0.84
CA ASN A 236 -18.18 -6.41 -0.30
C ASN A 236 -19.16 -7.60 -0.33
N GLY A 237 -18.98 -8.59 0.55
CA GLY A 237 -19.74 -9.84 0.57
C GLY A 237 -18.84 -11.07 0.57
N VAL A 238 -19.45 -12.23 0.31
CA VAL A 238 -18.80 -13.54 0.32
C VAL A 238 -18.39 -13.92 -1.10
N THR A 239 -17.09 -14.04 -1.35
CA THR A 239 -16.57 -14.68 -2.57
C THR A 239 -16.80 -16.17 -2.46
N VAL A 240 -17.72 -16.70 -3.27
CA VAL A 240 -18.17 -18.09 -3.18
C VAL A 240 -17.11 -19.02 -3.75
N GLN A 241 -16.64 -19.96 -2.93
CA GLN A 241 -15.79 -21.07 -3.38
C GLN A 241 -16.65 -22.30 -3.70
N GLN A 242 -17.62 -22.60 -2.83
CA GLN A 242 -18.53 -23.73 -3.00
C GLN A 242 -19.95 -23.35 -2.56
N LEU A 243 -20.96 -23.73 -3.35
CA LEU A 243 -22.37 -23.62 -3.00
C LEU A 243 -23.07 -24.96 -3.24
N SER A 244 -23.70 -25.52 -2.22
CA SER A 244 -24.43 -26.79 -2.32
C SER A 244 -25.92 -26.56 -2.13
N PHE A 245 -26.72 -27.05 -3.07
CA PHE A 245 -28.18 -27.01 -3.00
C PHE A 245 -28.68 -28.17 -2.12
N ASN A 246 -29.60 -27.87 -1.18
CA ASN A 246 -30.18 -28.82 -0.23
C ASN A 246 -31.65 -29.10 -0.49
#